data_AF-A0A087HBZ3-F1
#
_entry.id   AF-A0A087HBZ3-F1
#
_cell.length_a   1.000
_cell.length_b   1.000
_cell.length_c   1.000
_cell.angle_alpha   90.00
_cell.angle_beta   90.00
_cell.angle_gamma   90.00
#
_symmetry.space_group_name_H-M   'P 1'
#
loop_
_entity.id
_entity.type
_entity.pdbx_description
1 polymer ?
#
loop_
_entity_poly.entity_id
_entity_poly.type
_entity_poly.pdbx_seq_one_letter_code
_entity_poly.pdbx_strand_id
1 'polypeptide(L)'
;MLHRLSSAAAVTNSFLETNDLFLPPSQSLRLESLLSSLPIPPPSSSSSTWFNRFVTSAVENDDPRWNLYFRMSKSTFFNLHSILSSSDDLPLTSFAASIFRLAHNASYKSLLLRFGFDSVHDASRAFFTVCKLINDKLGQLDDPKPDYSPRLLPNCCGVLGFGRFDVQGKLLESLIVQALVDSNGRFSNIYDETGRRSFSRNLNRS
;
A
#
# COMPACT_ATOMS: atom_id res chain seq x y z
N MET A 1 1.57 -35.66 6.61
CA MET A 1 2.23 -34.32 6.60
C MET A 1 1.29 -33.24 6.06
N LEU A 2 0.72 -33.41 4.86
CA LEU A 2 -0.27 -32.50 4.25
C LEU A 2 -1.47 -32.15 5.16
N HIS A 3 -2.03 -33.12 5.89
CA HIS A 3 -3.13 -32.87 6.84
C HIS A 3 -2.75 -31.90 7.97
N ARG A 4 -1.50 -31.98 8.49
CA ARG A 4 -1.02 -31.09 9.55
C ARG A 4 -0.81 -29.67 9.01
N LEU A 5 -0.29 -29.54 7.78
CA LEU A 5 -0.15 -28.26 7.09
C LEU A 5 -1.51 -27.61 6.82
N SER A 6 -2.48 -28.39 6.33
CA SER A 6 -3.85 -27.93 6.12
C SER A 6 -4.51 -27.45 7.42
N SER A 7 -4.40 -28.24 8.49
CA SER A 7 -4.91 -27.85 9.81
C SER A 7 -4.24 -26.60 10.37
N ALA A 8 -2.91 -26.48 10.26
CA ALA A 8 -2.19 -25.29 10.71
C ALA A 8 -2.56 -24.04 9.91
N ALA A 9 -2.75 -24.17 8.58
CA ALA A 9 -3.20 -23.08 7.73
C ALA A 9 -4.64 -22.65 8.06
N ALA A 10 -5.55 -23.60 8.32
CA ALA A 10 -6.91 -23.32 8.73
C ALA A 10 -6.96 -22.56 10.06
N VAL A 11 -6.18 -22.99 11.05
CA VAL A 11 -6.04 -22.28 12.34
C VAL A 11 -5.48 -20.87 12.15
N THR A 12 -4.46 -20.71 11.30
CA THR A 12 -3.86 -19.40 11.03
C THR A 12 -4.82 -18.46 10.29
N ASN A 13 -5.59 -18.97 9.33
CA ASN A 13 -6.64 -18.22 8.65
C ASN A 13 -7.72 -17.77 9.63
N SER A 14 -8.24 -18.67 10.46
CA SER A 14 -9.24 -18.34 11.47
C SER A 14 -8.73 -17.31 12.48
N PHE A 15 -7.46 -17.44 12.90
CA PHE A 15 -6.81 -16.43 13.75
C PHE A 15 -6.74 -15.07 13.07
N LEU A 16 -6.34 -15.01 11.78
CA LEU A 16 -6.29 -13.77 11.02
C LEU A 16 -7.68 -13.14 10.88
N GLU A 17 -8.69 -13.89 10.46
CA GLU A 17 -10.06 -13.37 10.29
C GLU A 17 -10.62 -12.75 11.57
N THR A 18 -10.21 -13.27 12.73
CA THR A 18 -10.65 -12.79 14.04
C THR A 18 -9.83 -11.60 14.54
N ASN A 19 -8.53 -11.56 14.25
CA ASN A 19 -7.58 -10.64 14.90
C ASN A 19 -6.92 -9.62 13.95
N ASP A 20 -7.19 -9.68 12.66
CA ASP A 20 -6.54 -8.84 11.65
C ASP A 20 -6.67 -7.32 11.86
N LEU A 21 -7.71 -6.85 12.57
CA LEU A 21 -7.91 -5.46 12.97
C LEU A 21 -7.02 -4.99 14.13
N PHE A 22 -6.43 -5.93 14.87
CA PHE A 22 -5.59 -5.66 16.04
C PHE A 22 -4.12 -6.03 15.80
N LEU A 23 -3.84 -6.76 14.71
CA LEU A 23 -2.48 -7.11 14.31
C LEU A 23 -1.84 -5.97 13.50
N PRO A 24 -0.59 -5.58 13.82
CA PRO A 24 0.18 -4.70 12.97
C PRO A 24 0.24 -5.19 11.51
N PRO A 25 0.21 -4.28 10.52
CA PRO A 25 0.28 -4.64 9.09
C PRO A 25 1.45 -5.56 8.75
N SER A 26 2.63 -5.32 9.33
CA SER A 26 3.82 -6.16 9.10
C SER A 26 3.61 -7.62 9.53
N GLN A 27 2.89 -7.86 10.62
CA GLN A 27 2.61 -9.20 11.12
C GLN A 27 1.56 -9.89 10.25
N SER A 28 0.45 -9.21 9.99
CA SER A 28 -0.65 -9.79 9.22
C SER A 28 -0.28 -10.04 7.75
N LEU A 29 0.46 -9.14 7.10
CA LEU A 29 0.98 -9.35 5.73
C LEU A 29 1.98 -10.52 5.67
N ARG A 30 2.81 -10.71 6.70
CA ARG A 30 3.74 -11.84 6.77
C ARG A 30 2.98 -13.16 6.87
N LEU A 31 1.94 -13.23 7.70
CA LEU A 31 1.10 -14.42 7.83
C LEU A 31 0.35 -14.72 6.52
N GLU A 32 -0.21 -13.72 5.86
CA GLU A 32 -0.85 -13.87 4.54
C GLU A 32 0.12 -14.38 3.47
N SER A 33 1.35 -13.89 3.47
CA SER A 33 2.39 -14.32 2.54
C SER A 33 2.76 -15.79 2.78
N LEU A 34 2.93 -16.20 4.04
CA LEU A 34 3.18 -17.59 4.42
C LEU A 34 2.02 -18.49 3.98
N LEU A 35 0.78 -18.10 4.29
CA LEU A 35 -0.41 -18.85 3.88
C LEU A 35 -0.52 -18.98 2.36
N SER A 36 -0.23 -17.91 1.63
CA SER A 36 -0.25 -17.88 0.17
C SER A 36 0.81 -18.79 -0.48
N SER A 37 1.88 -19.12 0.25
CA SER A 37 2.92 -20.04 -0.24
C SER A 37 2.55 -21.52 -0.07
N LEU A 38 1.52 -21.81 0.72
CA LEU A 38 1.09 -23.19 0.97
C LEU A 38 0.22 -23.70 -0.20
N PRO A 39 0.34 -24.97 -0.59
CA PRO A 39 -0.47 -25.59 -1.64
C PRO A 39 -1.87 -25.95 -1.12
N ILE A 40 -2.58 -24.95 -0.60
CA ILE A 40 -3.88 -25.09 0.07
C ILE A 40 -4.87 -24.16 -0.64
N PRO A 41 -6.12 -24.60 -0.87
CA PRO A 41 -7.14 -23.74 -1.46
C PRO A 41 -7.33 -22.46 -0.63
N PRO A 42 -7.55 -21.30 -1.29
CA PRO A 42 -7.78 -20.05 -0.58
C PRO A 42 -9.04 -20.15 0.28
N PRO A 43 -9.08 -19.45 1.43
CA PRO A 43 -10.26 -19.44 2.27
C PRO A 43 -11.47 -18.83 1.53
N SER A 44 -12.65 -19.34 1.86
CA SER A 44 -13.94 -18.79 1.42
C SER A 44 -14.11 -17.35 1.91
N SER A 45 -14.51 -16.45 1.01
CA SER A 45 -14.66 -15.02 1.29
C SER A 45 -15.73 -14.74 2.35
N SER A 46 -15.39 -13.91 3.33
CA SER A 46 -16.37 -13.33 4.25
C SER A 46 -17.27 -12.33 3.51
N SER A 47 -18.53 -12.18 3.96
CA SER A 47 -19.49 -11.23 3.38
C SER A 47 -19.07 -9.76 3.51
N SER A 48 -18.20 -9.44 4.47
CA SER A 48 -17.66 -8.11 4.71
C SER A 48 -16.14 -8.11 4.58
N THR A 49 -15.60 -7.13 3.86
CA THR A 49 -14.15 -6.94 3.64
C THR A 49 -13.47 -6.44 4.92
N TRP A 50 -12.17 -6.69 5.05
CA TRP A 50 -11.37 -6.16 6.15
C TRP A 50 -11.53 -4.64 6.29
N PHE A 51 -11.49 -3.91 5.17
CA PHE A 51 -11.61 -2.45 5.20
C PHE A 51 -12.97 -1.97 5.75
N ASN A 52 -14.07 -2.63 5.37
CA ASN A 52 -15.39 -2.29 5.91
C ASN A 52 -15.47 -2.56 7.41
N ARG A 53 -14.91 -3.69 7.88
CA ARG A 53 -14.81 -3.98 9.32
C ARG A 53 -13.94 -2.96 10.05
N PHE A 54 -12.82 -2.55 9.44
CA PHE A 54 -11.93 -1.53 9.98
C PHE A 54 -12.66 -0.20 10.18
N VAL A 55 -13.27 0.35 9.13
CA VAL A 55 -13.97 1.65 9.19
C VAL A 55 -15.11 1.61 10.21
N THR A 56 -15.84 0.50 10.29
CA THR A 56 -16.94 0.33 11.25
C THR A 56 -16.46 0.25 12.69
N SER A 57 -15.28 -0.35 12.93
CA SER A 57 -14.73 -0.50 14.28
C SER A 57 -13.90 0.70 14.76
N ALA A 58 -13.25 1.45 13.84
CA ALA A 58 -12.36 2.57 14.13
C ALA A 58 -13.11 3.91 13.99
N VAL A 59 -14.16 4.06 14.80
CA VAL A 59 -15.10 5.19 14.72
C VAL A 59 -14.51 6.46 15.32
N GLU A 60 -13.68 6.35 16.35
CA GLU A 60 -13.07 7.49 17.03
C GLU A 60 -12.05 8.20 16.12
N ASN A 61 -11.95 9.53 16.25
CA ASN A 61 -11.06 10.34 15.40
C ASN A 61 -9.58 10.18 15.77
N ASP A 62 -9.31 9.86 17.03
CA ASP A 62 -8.01 9.64 17.63
C ASP A 62 -7.63 8.15 17.73
N ASP A 63 -8.42 7.26 17.12
CA ASP A 63 -8.12 5.84 17.10
C ASP A 63 -6.72 5.59 16.48
N PRO A 64 -5.77 5.03 17.26
CA PRO A 64 -4.37 4.91 16.84
C PRO A 64 -4.19 3.97 15.64
N ARG A 65 -5.19 3.13 15.35
CA ARG A 65 -5.14 2.20 14.21
C ARG A 65 -5.11 2.94 12.88
N TRP A 66 -5.70 4.14 12.76
CA TRP A 66 -5.58 4.94 11.52
C TRP A 66 -4.12 5.25 11.17
N ASN A 67 -3.34 5.67 12.16
CA ASN A 67 -1.91 5.89 11.99
C ASN A 67 -1.16 4.58 11.73
N LEU A 68 -1.58 3.48 12.36
CA LEU A 68 -0.95 2.18 12.16
C LEU A 68 -1.12 1.65 10.73
N TYR A 69 -2.32 1.77 10.14
CA TYR A 69 -2.68 1.18 8.84
C TYR A 69 -2.52 2.13 7.65
N PHE A 70 -2.66 3.44 7.86
CA PHE A 70 -2.62 4.43 6.78
C PHE A 70 -1.56 5.51 7.00
N ARG A 71 -0.84 5.47 8.14
CA ARG A 71 0.22 6.42 8.50
C ARG A 71 -0.24 7.88 8.46
N MET A 72 -1.52 8.09 8.79
CA MET A 72 -2.17 9.37 8.95
C MET A 72 -3.38 9.24 9.89
N SER A 73 -3.88 10.36 10.42
CA SER A 73 -5.10 10.39 11.23
C SER A 73 -6.35 10.11 10.39
N LYS A 74 -7.46 9.76 11.05
CA LYS A 74 -8.76 9.58 10.39
C LYS A 74 -9.21 10.82 9.62
N SER A 75 -9.10 11.99 10.25
CA SER A 75 -9.51 13.26 9.62
C SER A 75 -8.65 13.59 8.41
N THR A 76 -7.32 13.42 8.50
CA THR A 76 -6.40 13.58 7.37
C THR A 76 -6.76 12.64 6.22
N PHE A 77 -7.07 11.37 6.52
CA PHE A 77 -7.43 10.37 5.53
C PHE A 77 -8.69 10.76 4.73
N PHE A 78 -9.78 11.12 5.42
CA PHE A 78 -11.02 11.51 4.75
C PHE A 78 -10.93 12.88 4.07
N ASN A 79 -10.17 13.82 4.62
CA ASN A 79 -9.90 15.10 3.96
C ASN A 79 -9.13 14.90 2.66
N LEU A 80 -8.10 14.05 2.67
CA LEU A 80 -7.34 13.72 1.46
C LEU A 80 -8.23 13.04 0.42
N HIS A 81 -9.06 12.06 0.83
CA HIS A 81 -10.04 11.45 -0.06
C HIS A 81 -10.96 12.50 -0.69
N SER A 82 -11.53 13.41 0.11
CA SER A 82 -12.42 14.47 -0.36
C SER A 82 -11.75 15.39 -1.40
N ILE A 83 -10.47 15.75 -1.19
CA ILE A 83 -9.70 16.55 -2.16
C ILE A 83 -9.56 15.81 -3.50
N LEU A 84 -9.24 14.52 -3.46
CA LEU A 84 -9.02 13.71 -4.66
C LEU A 84 -10.34 13.35 -5.38
N SER A 85 -11.41 13.14 -4.63
CA SER A 85 -12.75 12.83 -5.16
C SER A 85 -13.50 14.04 -5.71
N SER A 86 -13.01 15.26 -5.52
CA SER A 86 -13.72 16.50 -5.91
C SER A 86 -13.98 16.63 -7.42
N SER A 87 -13.39 15.77 -8.27
CA SER A 87 -13.59 15.80 -9.73
C SER A 87 -13.87 14.44 -10.37
N ASP A 88 -13.65 13.34 -9.65
CA ASP A 88 -13.83 11.97 -10.13
C ASP A 88 -14.52 11.15 -9.04
N ASP A 89 -15.42 10.24 -9.43
CA ASP A 89 -16.03 9.26 -8.52
C ASP A 89 -14.99 8.22 -8.05
N LEU A 90 -14.04 8.66 -7.23
CA LEU A 90 -12.97 7.82 -6.69
C LEU A 90 -13.52 6.97 -5.53
N PRO A 91 -13.63 5.64 -5.69
CA PRO A 91 -14.14 4.79 -4.62
C PRO A 91 -13.23 4.86 -3.39
N LEU A 92 -13.83 4.97 -2.21
CA LEU A 92 -13.08 5.00 -0.95
C LEU A 92 -12.21 3.75 -0.78
N THR A 93 -12.67 2.59 -1.25
CA THR A 93 -11.92 1.32 -1.25
C THR A 93 -10.65 1.41 -2.09
N SER A 94 -10.74 1.96 -3.30
CA SER A 94 -9.59 2.18 -4.19
C SER A 94 -8.57 3.11 -3.57
N PHE A 95 -9.03 4.22 -3.00
CA PHE A 95 -8.18 5.16 -2.27
C PHE A 95 -7.50 4.48 -1.07
N ALA A 96 -8.28 3.83 -0.20
CA ALA A 96 -7.78 3.17 1.00
C ALA A 96 -6.74 2.09 0.68
N ALA A 97 -7.03 1.23 -0.30
CA ALA A 97 -6.11 0.18 -0.74
C ALA A 97 -4.79 0.76 -1.23
N SER A 98 -4.84 1.90 -1.92
CA SER A 98 -3.67 2.58 -2.44
C SER A 98 -2.82 3.18 -1.32
N ILE A 99 -3.44 3.91 -0.38
CA ILE A 99 -2.74 4.46 0.78
C ILE A 99 -2.14 3.33 1.63
N PHE A 100 -2.89 2.26 1.90
CA PHE A 100 -2.39 1.09 2.62
C PHE A 100 -1.19 0.45 1.92
N ARG A 101 -1.25 0.30 0.59
CA ARG A 101 -0.13 -0.21 -0.21
C ARG A 101 1.09 0.70 -0.12
N LEU A 102 0.91 2.02 -0.21
CA LEU A 102 2.02 2.96 -0.10
C LEU A 102 2.65 2.89 1.31
N ALA A 103 1.83 2.80 2.34
CA ALA A 103 2.26 2.73 3.73
C ALA A 103 3.03 1.44 4.06
N HIS A 104 2.66 0.30 3.48
CA HIS A 104 3.14 -1.02 3.92
C HIS A 104 3.78 -1.88 2.83
N ASN A 105 3.90 -1.37 1.61
CA ASN A 105 4.34 -2.13 0.44
C ASN A 105 3.56 -3.46 0.27
N ALA A 106 2.26 -3.43 0.55
CA ALA A 106 1.42 -4.62 0.48
C ALA A 106 1.32 -5.13 -0.96
N SER A 107 1.26 -6.46 -1.13
CA SER A 107 1.06 -7.09 -2.43
C SER A 107 -0.34 -6.82 -2.98
N TYR A 108 -0.51 -6.83 -4.30
CA TYR A 108 -1.85 -6.70 -4.90
C TYR A 108 -2.79 -7.84 -4.51
N LYS A 109 -2.27 -9.04 -4.22
CA LYS A 109 -3.06 -10.16 -3.69
C LYS A 109 -3.61 -9.83 -2.30
N SER A 110 -2.81 -9.21 -1.43
CA SER A 110 -3.28 -8.74 -0.13
C SER A 110 -4.33 -7.63 -0.27
N LEU A 111 -4.16 -6.73 -1.24
CA LEU A 111 -5.17 -5.70 -1.51
C LEU A 111 -6.51 -6.31 -1.95
N LEU A 112 -6.46 -7.27 -2.87
CA LEU A 112 -7.63 -8.01 -3.34
C LEU A 112 -8.43 -8.57 -2.15
N LEU A 113 -7.77 -9.31 -1.26
CA LEU A 113 -8.41 -9.96 -0.11
C LEU A 113 -8.94 -8.96 0.92
N ARG A 114 -8.19 -7.89 1.22
CA ARG A 114 -8.53 -6.93 2.29
C ARG A 114 -9.58 -5.91 1.89
N PHE A 115 -9.55 -5.47 0.64
CA PHE A 115 -10.38 -4.38 0.14
C PHE A 115 -11.49 -4.86 -0.80
N GLY A 116 -11.50 -6.15 -1.17
CA GLY A 116 -12.57 -6.77 -1.94
C GLY A 116 -12.54 -6.44 -3.43
N PHE A 117 -11.34 -6.44 -4.05
CA PHE A 117 -11.26 -6.35 -5.51
C PHE A 117 -11.60 -7.69 -6.15
N ASP A 118 -12.15 -7.66 -7.37
CA ASP A 118 -12.46 -8.88 -8.13
C ASP A 118 -11.21 -9.55 -8.67
N SER A 119 -10.15 -8.78 -8.95
CA SER A 119 -8.89 -9.29 -9.47
C SER A 119 -7.67 -8.49 -9.03
N VAL A 120 -6.50 -9.11 -9.14
CA VAL A 120 -5.18 -8.46 -8.92
C VAL A 120 -4.99 -7.29 -9.89
N HIS A 121 -5.52 -7.43 -11.10
CA HIS A 121 -5.45 -6.40 -12.12
C HIS A 121 -6.30 -5.18 -11.75
N ASP A 122 -7.49 -5.37 -11.18
CA ASP A 122 -8.34 -4.26 -10.72
C ASP A 122 -7.71 -3.53 -9.52
N ALA A 123 -7.12 -4.28 -8.58
CA ALA A 123 -6.35 -3.69 -7.48
C ALA A 123 -5.14 -2.87 -7.98
N SER A 124 -4.42 -3.38 -8.99
CA SER A 124 -3.31 -2.67 -9.62
C SER A 124 -3.76 -1.41 -10.35
N ARG A 125 -4.83 -1.49 -11.14
CA ARG A 125 -5.42 -0.34 -11.83
C ARG A 125 -5.85 0.75 -10.85
N ALA A 126 -6.57 0.37 -9.78
CA ALA A 126 -6.98 1.29 -8.72
C ALA A 126 -5.79 2.02 -8.10
N PHE A 127 -4.70 1.30 -7.81
CA PHE A 127 -3.47 1.86 -7.29
C PHE A 127 -2.88 2.93 -8.20
N PHE A 128 -2.69 2.63 -9.50
CA PHE A 128 -2.12 3.60 -10.43
C PHE A 128 -3.03 4.81 -10.64
N THR A 129 -4.36 4.61 -10.70
CA THR A 129 -5.32 5.72 -10.81
C THR A 129 -5.23 6.66 -9.61
N VAL A 130 -5.20 6.14 -8.38
CA VAL A 130 -5.07 6.97 -7.18
C VAL A 130 -3.73 7.70 -7.15
N CYS A 131 -2.62 7.01 -7.45
CA CYS A 131 -1.30 7.63 -7.49
C CYS A 131 -1.24 8.78 -8.51
N LYS A 132 -1.86 8.59 -9.68
CA LYS A 132 -1.98 9.65 -10.70
C LYS A 132 -2.79 10.83 -10.15
N LEU A 133 -3.95 10.59 -9.54
CA LEU A 133 -4.78 11.65 -8.97
C LEU A 133 -4.06 12.42 -7.86
N ILE A 134 -3.33 11.73 -6.98
CA ILE A 134 -2.51 12.35 -5.95
C ILE A 134 -1.49 13.29 -6.59
N ASN A 135 -0.76 12.82 -7.60
CA ASN A 135 0.22 13.63 -8.31
C ASN A 135 -0.42 14.85 -9.00
N ASP A 136 -1.52 14.64 -9.71
CA ASP A 136 -2.19 15.69 -10.49
C ASP A 136 -2.82 16.76 -9.59
N LYS A 137 -3.46 16.36 -8.48
CA LYS A 137 -4.19 17.28 -7.59
C LYS A 137 -3.30 17.94 -6.55
N LEU A 138 -2.40 17.18 -5.91
CA LEU A 138 -1.52 17.76 -4.89
C LEU A 138 -0.33 18.50 -5.51
N GLY A 139 0.06 18.16 -6.73
CA GLY A 139 1.10 18.90 -7.47
C GLY A 139 0.65 20.30 -7.92
N GLN A 140 -0.66 20.58 -7.92
CA GLN A 140 -1.24 21.87 -8.28
C GLN A 140 -1.53 22.78 -7.07
N LEU A 141 -1.29 22.31 -5.85
CA LEU A 141 -1.44 23.14 -4.65
C LEU A 141 -0.23 24.08 -4.55
N ASP A 142 -0.47 25.38 -4.74
CA ASP A 142 0.56 26.43 -4.69
C ASP A 142 1.25 26.54 -3.31
N ASP A 143 0.58 26.10 -2.24
CA ASP A 143 1.15 26.00 -0.90
C ASP A 143 0.43 24.87 -0.14
N PRO A 144 0.87 23.60 -0.28
CA PRO A 144 0.25 22.52 0.47
C PRO A 144 0.49 22.79 1.95
N LYS A 145 -0.59 23.00 2.73
CA LYS A 145 -0.54 22.98 4.20
C LYS A 145 0.41 21.85 4.64
N PRO A 146 1.20 22.02 5.72
CA PRO A 146 2.24 21.06 6.09
C PRO A 146 1.73 19.61 6.08
N ASP A 147 0.48 19.36 6.47
CA ASP A 147 -0.10 18.01 6.47
C ASP A 147 -0.26 17.35 5.08
N TYR A 148 -0.21 18.09 3.97
CA TYR A 148 -0.45 17.61 2.60
C TYR A 148 0.71 17.87 1.64
N SER A 149 1.85 18.37 2.11
CA SER A 149 3.01 18.50 1.22
C SER A 149 3.35 17.12 0.64
N PRO A 150 3.66 16.98 -0.66
CA PRO A 150 4.19 15.72 -1.19
C PRO A 150 5.43 15.23 -0.43
N ARG A 151 6.13 16.14 0.26
CA ARG A 151 7.27 15.87 1.16
C ARG A 151 6.86 15.40 2.56
N LEU A 152 5.60 15.64 2.96
CA LEU A 152 5.01 15.36 4.27
C LEU A 152 3.85 14.35 4.19
N LEU A 153 3.61 13.72 3.04
CA LEU A 153 3.09 12.35 2.99
C LEU A 153 4.29 11.44 3.29
N PRO A 154 4.75 11.32 4.55
CA PRO A 154 6.09 10.87 4.89
C PRO A 154 6.26 9.38 4.62
N ASN A 155 5.20 8.75 4.11
CA ASN A 155 5.02 7.34 3.90
C ASN A 155 4.15 7.01 2.66
N CYS A 156 3.83 7.99 1.81
CA CYS A 156 3.42 7.72 0.44
C CYS A 156 4.62 7.45 -0.50
N CYS A 157 5.84 7.38 0.06
CA CYS A 157 7.03 6.81 -0.56
C CYS A 157 6.96 5.28 -0.57
N GLY A 158 5.85 4.74 -1.09
CA GLY A 158 5.69 3.31 -1.28
C GLY A 158 6.69 2.80 -2.31
N VAL A 159 7.40 1.74 -1.96
CA VAL A 159 8.26 0.99 -2.88
C VAL A 159 7.41 0.56 -4.09
N LEU A 160 7.71 1.13 -5.26
CA LEU A 160 6.97 0.86 -6.50
C LEU A 160 7.15 -0.59 -6.99
N GLY A 161 8.14 -1.31 -6.46
CA GLY A 161 8.32 -2.74 -6.68
C GLY A 161 9.74 -3.20 -6.36
N PHE A 162 9.91 -4.52 -6.34
CA PHE A 162 11.23 -5.15 -6.34
C PHE A 162 11.66 -5.33 -7.80
N GLY A 163 12.68 -4.60 -8.22
CA GLY A 163 13.37 -4.82 -9.49
C GLY A 163 14.72 -5.49 -9.23
N ARG A 164 15.07 -6.53 -10.00
CA ARG A 164 16.46 -6.97 -10.11
C ARG A 164 17.14 -6.00 -11.06
N PHE A 165 18.12 -5.24 -10.56
CA PHE A 165 18.88 -4.31 -11.37
C PHE A 165 20.28 -4.87 -11.59
N ASP A 166 20.67 -4.99 -12.86
CA ASP A 166 22.05 -5.33 -13.23
C ASP A 166 22.88 -4.04 -13.17
N VAL A 167 23.80 -3.95 -12.21
CA VAL A 167 24.70 -2.80 -12.06
C VAL A 167 26.11 -3.30 -12.40
N GLN A 168 26.63 -2.84 -13.53
CA GLN A 168 27.98 -3.17 -14.01
C GLN A 168 28.25 -4.68 -14.17
N GLY A 169 27.27 -5.48 -14.60
CA GLY A 169 27.45 -6.91 -14.87
C GLY A 169 27.54 -7.77 -13.61
N LYS A 170 27.15 -7.23 -12.45
CA LYS A 170 27.01 -7.95 -11.19
C LYS A 170 25.55 -7.89 -10.76
N LEU A 171 24.90 -9.06 -10.74
CA LEU A 171 23.54 -9.21 -10.25
C LEU A 171 23.52 -8.93 -8.73
N LEU A 172 23.13 -7.72 -8.34
CA LEU A 172 22.94 -7.40 -6.93
C LEU A 172 21.61 -8.02 -6.47
N GLU A 173 21.65 -8.74 -5.34
CA GLU A 173 20.45 -9.25 -4.69
C GLU A 173 19.53 -8.09 -4.30
N SER A 174 18.22 -8.37 -4.35
CA SER A 174 17.08 -7.44 -4.29
C SER A 174 17.30 -6.15 -3.49
N LEU A 175 17.48 -5.02 -4.18
CA LEU A 175 17.56 -3.69 -3.58
C LEU A 175 16.15 -3.07 -3.49
N ILE A 176 15.78 -2.57 -2.32
CA ILE A 176 14.57 -1.78 -2.14
C ILE A 176 14.86 -0.35 -2.61
N VAL A 177 14.19 0.08 -3.67
CA VAL A 177 14.32 1.44 -4.20
C VAL A 177 13.04 2.22 -3.86
N GLN A 178 13.21 3.32 -3.14
CA GLN A 178 12.16 4.34 -2.99
C GLN A 178 12.39 5.40 -4.06
N ALA A 179 11.39 5.60 -4.93
CA ALA A 179 11.50 6.57 -6.01
C ALA A 179 10.43 7.66 -5.87
N LEU A 180 10.89 8.91 -5.86
CA LEU A 180 10.01 10.07 -5.79
C LEU A 180 9.69 10.51 -7.22
N VAL A 181 8.47 10.27 -7.68
CA VAL A 181 8.05 10.61 -9.04
C VAL A 181 7.62 12.08 -9.06
N ASP A 182 8.14 12.85 -10.01
CA ASP A 182 7.73 14.25 -10.22
C ASP A 182 6.42 14.35 -11.00
N SER A 183 5.92 15.58 -11.14
CA SER A 183 4.67 15.90 -11.82
C SER A 183 4.62 15.49 -13.29
N ASN A 184 5.75 15.14 -13.91
CA ASN A 184 5.84 14.67 -15.29
C ASN A 184 5.98 13.14 -15.40
N GLY A 185 5.82 12.40 -14.30
CA GLY A 185 6.02 10.96 -14.28
C GLY A 185 7.50 10.54 -14.31
N ARG A 186 8.44 11.46 -14.07
CA ARG A 186 9.88 11.16 -14.07
C ARG A 186 10.36 10.89 -12.64
N PHE A 187 11.23 9.91 -12.47
CA PHE A 187 11.84 9.64 -11.18
C PHE A 187 12.81 10.77 -10.80
N SER A 188 12.42 11.61 -9.85
CA SER A 188 13.21 12.77 -9.41
C SER A 188 14.35 12.40 -8.47
N ASN A 189 14.18 11.33 -7.67
CA ASN A 189 15.21 10.81 -6.77
C ASN A 189 15.00 9.31 -6.48
N ILE A 190 16.10 8.56 -6.44
CA ILE A 190 16.18 7.14 -6.06
C ILE A 190 16.95 7.06 -4.73
N TYR A 191 16.29 6.53 -3.70
CA TYR A 191 16.87 6.31 -2.37
C TYR A 191 17.04 4.81 -2.13
N ASP A 192 18.17 4.43 -1.55
CA ASP A 192 18.41 3.08 -1.05
C ASP A 192 17.73 2.84 0.31
N GLU A 193 17.84 1.61 0.82
CA GLU A 193 17.31 1.16 2.11
C GLU A 193 17.83 1.94 3.32
N THR A 194 18.89 2.75 3.17
CA THR A 194 19.48 3.57 4.22
C THR A 194 19.01 5.03 4.18
N GLY A 195 18.13 5.39 3.24
CA GLY A 195 17.67 6.75 3.03
C GLY A 195 18.73 7.67 2.40
N ARG A 196 19.83 7.11 1.89
CA ARG A 196 20.86 7.88 1.19
C ARG A 196 20.45 8.04 -0.28
N ARG A 197 20.69 9.24 -0.83
CA ARG A 197 20.56 9.49 -2.28
C ARG A 197 21.59 8.63 -3.00
N SER A 198 21.14 7.63 -3.77
CA SER A 198 22.07 6.79 -4.53
C SER A 198 22.37 7.34 -5.93
N PHE A 199 21.52 8.17 -6.51
CA PHE A 199 21.72 8.65 -7.88
C PHE A 199 21.41 10.13 -8.07
N SER A 200 22.47 10.89 -8.38
CA SER A 200 22.37 12.21 -8.98
C SER A 200 23.38 12.26 -10.15
N ARG A 201 22.93 11.87 -11.35
CA ARG A 201 23.46 12.34 -12.64
C ARG A 201 22.68 11.76 -13.84
N ASN A 202 22.03 12.67 -14.55
CA ASN A 202 21.75 12.69 -15.99
C ASN A 202 21.29 11.38 -16.66
N LEU A 203 19.97 11.12 -16.63
CA LEU A 203 19.28 10.42 -17.71
C LEU A 203 18.68 11.47 -18.66
N ASN A 204 19.56 12.05 -19.48
CA ASN A 204 19.18 12.74 -20.71
C ASN A 204 19.95 12.04 -21.85
N ARG A 205 19.20 11.60 -22.87
CA ARG A 205 19.60 10.77 -24.03
C ARG A 205 19.79 9.30 -23.66
N SER A 206 18.97 8.39 -24.18
CA SER A 206 18.85 8.06 -25.62
C SER A 206 17.44 7.60 -25.95
#